data_AF-A0A158PGV0-F1
#
_entry.id   AF-A0A158PGV0-F1
#
_cell.length_a   1.000
_cell.length_b   1.000
_cell.length_c   1.000
_cell.angle_alpha   90.00
_cell.angle_beta   90.00
_cell.angle_gamma   90.00
#
_symmetry.space_group_name_H-M   'P 1'
#
loop_
_entity.id
_entity.type
_entity.pdbx_description
1 polymer ?
#
loop_
_entity_poly.entity_id
_entity_poly.type
_entity_poly.pdbx_seq_one_letter_code
_entity_poly.pdbx_strand_id
1 'polypeptide(L)'
;MSAVAYEEECRLENDFTSDDLVAGPSMLRRIVADLGKNGIQFILPTADSDSMEQLTYALRSLANIGVNPKFLIDACRKNPQLFRNLTTKGEEAYQILKVLVTSCGMTYEDSLRMFSSHGDDLLACSSADIQARVDVLVICDVESGAACGKVVRKCPAILFAREPMEMRKLVEALGGFFSRKEISAIVQTVPEVLLKNIEELEEKYEYIFFHMCIEGDEFKECTNWVFMDLDDIMVRHEFLLKTGRYTTPDAKRPQKKMENPRLHQILDSSDDNFAVQVAGVTREEWAVYCAFSELMSNRSDKERPYERVKPSMRKAFERKWKEEKVLDDYTFDVALSHRA
;
A
#
# COMPACT_ATOMS: atom_id res chain seq x y z
N MET A 1 3.12 -19.78 36.02
CA MET A 1 4.09 -18.71 35.73
C MET A 1 5.04 -18.64 36.91
N SER A 2 6.29 -19.05 36.72
CA SER A 2 7.29 -19.18 37.78
C SER A 2 7.83 -17.80 38.17
N ALA A 3 8.09 -17.59 39.46
CA ALA A 3 8.70 -16.37 40.01
C ALA A 3 10.05 -16.02 39.33
N VAL A 4 10.70 -17.00 38.70
CA VAL A 4 11.94 -16.82 37.94
C VAL A 4 11.72 -16.02 36.66
N ALA A 5 10.55 -16.14 36.01
CA ALA A 5 10.22 -15.36 34.81
C ALA A 5 9.94 -13.88 35.15
N TYR A 6 9.39 -13.61 36.34
CA TYR A 6 9.19 -12.25 36.86
C TYR A 6 10.51 -11.62 37.33
N GLU A 7 11.45 -12.41 37.88
CA GLU A 7 12.79 -11.93 38.24
C GLU A 7 13.70 -11.67 37.04
N GLU A 8 13.54 -12.41 35.92
CA GLU A 8 14.26 -12.14 34.68
C GLU A 8 13.75 -10.87 33.97
N GLU A 9 12.45 -10.59 34.01
CA GLU A 9 11.90 -9.32 33.52
C GLU A 9 12.35 -8.12 34.39
N CYS A 10 12.43 -8.26 35.72
CA CYS A 10 12.91 -7.20 36.61
C CYS A 10 14.44 -6.97 36.58
N ARG A 11 15.25 -7.92 36.08
CA ARG A 11 16.72 -7.71 35.95
C ARG A 11 17.13 -6.84 34.77
N LEU A 12 16.24 -6.61 33.82
CA LEU A 12 16.49 -5.71 32.67
C LEU A 12 16.19 -4.24 32.98
N GLU A 13 15.57 -3.92 34.13
CA GLU A 13 15.12 -2.57 34.45
C GLU A 13 16.19 -1.63 35.03
N ASN A 14 17.40 -2.13 35.38
CA ASN A 14 18.45 -1.33 36.05
C ASN A 14 19.87 -1.47 35.44
N ASP A 15 20.00 -1.54 34.12
CA ASP A 15 21.29 -1.79 33.45
C ASP A 15 21.93 -0.56 32.77
N PHE A 16 21.32 0.63 32.88
CA PHE A 16 21.81 1.87 32.26
C PHE A 16 22.36 2.82 33.31
N THR A 17 23.61 3.26 33.14
CA THR A 17 24.11 4.39 33.93
C THR A 17 23.48 5.69 33.44
N SER A 18 23.41 6.72 34.29
CA SER A 18 22.92 8.05 33.88
C SER A 18 23.71 8.61 32.69
N ASP A 19 24.98 8.22 32.55
CA ASP A 19 25.87 8.64 31.46
C ASP A 19 25.62 7.86 30.16
N ASP A 20 25.16 6.61 30.23
CA ASP A 20 24.79 5.80 29.04
C ASP A 20 23.55 6.37 28.34
N LEU A 21 22.70 7.06 29.08
CA LEU A 21 21.47 7.68 28.57
C LEU A 21 21.72 9.05 27.93
N VAL A 22 22.93 9.60 28.06
CA VAL A 22 23.31 10.83 27.36
C VAL A 22 23.68 10.48 25.93
N ALA A 23 22.90 11.00 24.96
CA ALA A 23 23.17 10.82 23.54
C ALA A 23 24.53 11.44 23.19
N GLY A 24 25.53 10.60 23.03
CA GLY A 24 26.93 11.01 22.95
C GLY A 24 27.87 9.81 22.83
N PRO A 25 29.19 10.01 22.99
CA PRO A 25 30.17 8.96 22.84
C PRO A 25 29.95 7.78 23.80
N SER A 26 29.43 8.04 25.00
CA SER A 26 29.09 7.01 26.00
C SER A 26 27.99 6.07 25.51
N MET A 27 26.89 6.61 24.99
CA MET A 27 25.80 5.82 24.38
C MET A 27 26.32 4.96 23.21
N LEU A 28 27.15 5.52 22.31
CA LEU A 28 27.74 4.75 21.20
C LEU A 28 28.59 3.59 21.69
N ARG A 29 29.49 3.83 22.67
CA ARG A 29 30.32 2.77 23.24
C ARG A 29 29.47 1.67 23.87
N ARG A 30 28.38 2.04 24.54
CA ARG A 30 27.45 1.09 25.14
C ARG A 30 26.77 0.21 24.09
N ILE A 31 26.22 0.82 23.03
CA ILE A 31 25.60 0.08 21.93
C ILE A 31 26.60 -0.89 21.29
N VAL A 32 27.82 -0.43 21.01
CA VAL A 32 28.87 -1.29 20.43
C VAL A 32 29.28 -2.42 21.38
N ALA A 33 29.38 -2.17 22.68
CA ALA A 33 29.66 -3.21 23.67
C ALA A 33 28.55 -4.27 23.72
N ASP A 34 27.28 -3.85 23.69
CA ASP A 34 26.12 -4.75 23.70
C ASP A 34 25.97 -5.54 22.38
N LEU A 35 26.32 -4.94 21.24
CA LEU A 35 26.41 -5.65 19.95
C LEU A 35 27.59 -6.64 19.92
N GLY A 36 28.71 -6.29 20.56
CA GLY A 36 29.88 -7.17 20.71
C GLY A 36 29.57 -8.45 21.49
N LYS A 37 28.69 -8.38 22.51
CA LYS A 37 28.18 -9.58 23.22
C LYS A 37 27.42 -10.53 22.28
N ASN A 38 26.82 -10.01 21.22
CA ASN A 38 26.10 -10.77 20.21
C ASN A 38 26.98 -11.19 19.01
N GLY A 39 28.31 -11.00 19.10
CA GLY A 39 29.26 -11.38 18.05
C GLY A 39 29.40 -10.39 16.90
N ILE A 40 28.81 -9.18 17.01
CA ILE A 40 28.89 -8.14 15.98
C ILE A 40 29.89 -7.09 16.41
N GLN A 41 30.97 -6.92 15.64
CA GLN A 41 32.01 -5.94 15.93
C GLN A 41 31.83 -4.67 15.11
N PHE A 42 31.76 -3.53 15.81
CA PHE A 42 31.86 -2.19 15.22
C PHE A 42 33.14 -1.52 15.71
N ILE A 43 33.89 -0.89 14.82
CA ILE A 43 35.11 -0.17 15.15
C ILE A 43 34.76 1.32 15.27
N LEU A 44 34.94 1.88 16.46
CA LEU A 44 34.75 3.30 16.72
C LEU A 44 36.09 4.05 16.65
N PRO A 45 36.16 5.24 16.03
CA PRO A 45 37.36 6.07 15.96
C PRO A 45 37.59 6.78 17.31
N THR A 46 37.92 6.03 18.36
CA THR A 46 38.03 6.56 19.74
C THR A 46 39.14 7.59 19.94
N ALA A 47 40.08 7.68 19.00
CA ALA A 47 41.18 8.65 19.02
C ALA A 47 40.82 10.01 18.41
N ASP A 48 39.77 10.07 17.58
CA ASP A 48 39.33 11.29 16.92
C ASP A 48 37.99 11.76 17.50
N SER A 49 38.06 12.85 18.28
CA SER A 49 36.88 13.43 18.90
C SER A 49 35.88 13.93 17.85
N ASP A 50 36.35 14.49 16.73
CA ASP A 50 35.47 15.10 15.73
C ASP A 50 34.69 14.02 14.96
N SER A 51 35.34 12.92 14.59
CA SER A 51 34.66 11.76 14.01
C SER A 51 33.66 11.13 14.98
N MET A 52 34.00 11.00 16.27
CA MET A 52 33.07 10.50 17.28
C MET A 52 31.84 11.40 17.45
N GLU A 53 32.03 12.72 17.39
CA GLU A 53 30.94 13.69 17.42
C GLU A 53 30.00 13.52 16.21
N GLN A 54 30.55 13.36 15.00
CA GLN A 54 29.78 13.12 13.78
C GLN A 54 28.94 11.82 13.85
N LEU A 55 29.52 10.72 14.34
CA LEU A 55 28.80 9.45 14.52
C LEU A 55 27.63 9.57 15.50
N THR A 56 27.71 10.49 16.46
CA THR A 56 26.64 10.73 17.45
C THR A 56 25.55 11.67 16.95
N TYR A 57 25.72 12.34 15.80
CA TYR A 57 24.85 13.42 15.36
C TYR A 57 23.36 13.01 15.33
N ALA A 58 23.03 11.92 14.63
CA ALA A 58 21.63 11.48 14.51
C ALA A 58 21.02 11.12 15.86
N LEU A 59 21.77 10.40 16.71
CA LEU A 59 21.32 9.98 18.03
C LEU A 59 21.09 11.19 18.95
N ARG A 60 21.96 12.20 18.89
CA ARG A 60 21.80 13.46 19.62
C ARG A 60 20.59 14.24 19.16
N SER A 61 20.44 14.41 17.86
CA SER A 61 19.31 15.12 17.28
C SER A 61 17.99 14.47 17.70
N LEU A 62 17.91 13.13 17.65
CA LEU A 62 16.73 12.39 18.10
C LEU A 62 16.47 12.54 19.60
N ALA A 63 17.50 12.40 20.45
CA ALA A 63 17.36 12.55 21.89
C ALA A 63 16.96 13.98 22.30
N ASN A 64 17.52 15.00 21.64
CA ASN A 64 17.21 16.42 21.90
C ASN A 64 15.76 16.78 21.56
N ILE A 65 15.15 16.07 20.60
CA ILE A 65 13.74 16.23 20.23
C ILE A 65 12.81 15.49 21.20
N GLY A 66 13.37 14.70 22.13
CA GLY A 66 12.63 13.98 23.15
C GLY A 66 12.38 12.50 22.84
N VAL A 67 13.06 11.92 21.85
CA VAL A 67 13.04 10.45 21.67
C VAL A 67 13.74 9.82 22.87
N ASN A 68 13.10 8.82 23.48
CA ASN A 68 13.62 8.18 24.67
C ASN A 68 15.01 7.54 24.38
N PRO A 69 16.08 7.94 25.10
CA PRO A 69 17.40 7.35 24.95
C PRO A 69 17.44 5.83 25.11
N LYS A 70 16.61 5.26 26.00
CA LYS A 70 16.50 3.80 26.17
C LYS A 70 15.95 3.14 24.90
N PHE A 71 14.93 3.73 24.29
CA PHE A 71 14.37 3.25 23.03
C PHE A 71 15.42 3.28 21.91
N LEU A 72 16.23 4.33 21.81
CA LEU A 72 17.31 4.42 20.81
C LEU A 72 18.34 3.32 20.98
N ILE A 73 18.79 3.07 22.22
CA ILE A 73 19.74 1.99 22.51
C ILE A 73 19.14 0.64 22.17
N ASP A 74 17.92 0.37 22.60
CA ASP A 74 17.24 -0.91 22.34
C ASP A 74 16.99 -1.13 20.83
N ALA A 75 16.61 -0.10 20.09
CA ALA A 75 16.40 -0.17 18.65
C ALA A 75 17.71 -0.48 17.90
N CYS A 76 18.80 0.22 18.24
CA CYS A 76 20.12 -0.01 17.66
C CYS A 76 20.70 -1.39 18.03
N ARG A 77 20.41 -1.87 19.24
CA ARG A 77 20.81 -3.22 19.69
C ARG A 77 20.06 -4.32 18.94
N LYS A 78 18.75 -4.15 18.72
CA LYS A 78 17.91 -5.12 18.01
C LYS A 78 18.20 -5.14 16.51
N ASN A 79 18.57 -4.00 15.92
CA ASN A 79 18.86 -3.89 14.50
C ASN A 79 20.25 -3.25 14.27
N PRO A 80 21.29 -4.07 14.03
CA PRO A 80 22.64 -3.58 13.75
C PRO A 80 22.74 -2.71 12.49
N GLN A 81 21.87 -2.92 11.49
CA GLN A 81 21.85 -2.09 10.28
C GLN A 81 21.29 -0.70 10.58
N LEU A 82 20.27 -0.59 11.44
CA LEU A 82 19.81 0.71 11.93
C LEU A 82 20.97 1.49 12.56
N PHE A 83 21.72 0.84 13.45
CA PHE A 83 22.87 1.48 14.10
C PHE A 83 23.92 1.94 13.08
N ARG A 84 24.27 1.09 12.12
CA ARG A 84 25.18 1.45 11.02
C ARG A 84 24.65 2.66 10.26
N ASN A 85 23.39 2.65 9.84
CA ASN A 85 22.79 3.70 9.02
C ASN A 85 22.75 5.05 9.76
N LEU A 86 22.38 5.05 11.04
CA LEU A 86 22.37 6.25 11.88
C LEU A 86 23.77 6.81 12.17
N THR A 87 24.81 5.98 12.14
CA THR A 87 26.19 6.41 12.41
C THR A 87 26.93 6.81 11.13
N THR A 88 26.81 6.06 10.04
CA THR A 88 27.53 6.34 8.79
C THR A 88 26.88 7.43 7.94
N LYS A 89 25.54 7.51 7.93
CA LYS A 89 24.76 8.49 7.16
C LYS A 89 23.83 9.27 8.07
N GLY A 90 24.32 9.66 9.24
CA GLY A 90 23.50 10.22 10.32
C GLY A 90 22.69 11.47 9.94
N GLU A 91 23.29 12.40 9.20
CA GLU A 91 22.58 13.61 8.74
C GLU A 91 21.43 13.24 7.79
N GLU A 92 21.71 12.48 6.73
CA GLU A 92 20.70 12.05 5.75
C GLU A 92 19.59 11.26 6.43
N ALA A 93 19.94 10.28 7.26
CA ALA A 93 18.99 9.48 8.02
C ALA A 93 18.07 10.36 8.89
N TYR A 94 18.64 11.35 9.59
CA TYR A 94 17.87 12.28 10.40
C TYR A 94 16.93 13.16 9.55
N GLN A 95 17.38 13.66 8.40
CA GLN A 95 16.52 14.43 7.49
C GLN A 95 15.37 13.59 6.93
N ILE A 96 15.61 12.31 6.60
CA ILE A 96 14.55 11.38 6.17
C ILE A 96 13.53 11.16 7.30
N LEU A 97 14.01 10.89 8.52
CA LEU A 97 13.13 10.73 9.68
C LEU A 97 12.29 11.98 9.93
N LYS A 98 12.88 13.17 9.75
CA LYS A 98 12.17 14.44 9.86
C LYS A 98 11.07 14.57 8.81
N VAL A 99 11.33 14.22 7.54
CA VAL A 99 10.31 14.21 6.47
C VAL A 99 9.15 13.28 6.82
N LEU A 100 9.43 12.07 7.33
CA LEU A 100 8.39 11.14 7.76
C LEU A 100 7.52 11.71 8.89
N VAL A 101 8.13 12.43 9.84
CA VAL A 101 7.40 13.08 10.94
C VAL A 101 6.57 14.27 10.42
N THR A 102 7.17 15.18 9.65
CA THR A 102 6.51 16.42 9.23
C THR A 102 5.45 16.19 8.16
N SER A 103 5.76 15.35 7.18
CA SER A 103 4.96 15.20 5.96
C SER A 103 4.01 14.01 6.04
N CYS A 104 4.37 12.97 6.81
CA CYS A 104 3.53 11.78 7.02
C CYS A 104 2.91 11.73 8.43
N GLY A 105 3.13 12.74 9.29
CA GLY A 105 2.50 12.83 10.61
C GLY A 105 2.82 11.64 11.52
N MET A 106 3.99 11.03 11.35
CA MET A 106 4.45 9.90 12.16
C MET A 106 5.14 10.40 13.43
N THR A 107 5.21 9.56 14.47
CA THR A 107 6.11 9.82 15.60
C THR A 107 7.55 9.46 15.20
N TYR A 108 8.55 10.06 15.86
CA TYR A 108 9.95 9.68 15.61
C TYR A 108 10.21 8.19 15.89
N GLU A 109 9.51 7.59 16.85
CA GLU A 109 9.62 6.15 17.12
C GLU A 109 9.06 5.30 15.97
N ASP A 110 7.90 5.67 15.42
CA ASP A 110 7.32 4.95 14.28
C ASP A 110 8.16 5.12 13.02
N SER A 111 8.68 6.32 12.79
CA SER A 111 9.62 6.60 11.70
C SER A 111 10.90 5.76 11.86
N LEU A 112 11.44 5.62 13.08
CA LEU A 112 12.58 4.76 13.36
C LEU A 112 12.28 3.27 13.14
N ARG A 113 11.09 2.80 13.52
CA ARG A 113 10.66 1.41 13.24
C ARG A 113 10.60 1.15 11.74
N MET A 114 10.03 2.07 10.96
CA MET A 114 9.99 1.97 9.49
C MET A 114 11.39 2.02 8.87
N PHE A 115 12.22 2.97 9.32
CA PHE A 115 13.60 3.11 8.87
C PHE A 115 14.46 1.91 9.25
N SER A 116 14.13 1.21 10.34
CA SER A 116 14.81 -0.06 10.68
C SER A 116 14.54 -1.16 9.66
N SER A 117 13.34 -1.20 9.08
CA SER A 117 12.94 -2.22 8.10
C SER A 117 13.37 -1.89 6.68
N HIS A 118 13.41 -0.60 6.31
CA HIS A 118 13.64 -0.13 4.93
C HIS A 118 14.78 0.90 4.84
N GLY A 119 15.71 0.90 5.79
CA GLY A 119 16.71 1.97 5.93
C GLY A 119 17.62 2.11 4.73
N ASP A 120 18.06 0.99 4.14
CA ASP A 120 18.96 1.01 2.99
C ASP A 120 18.25 1.54 1.74
N ASP A 121 17.00 1.14 1.52
CA ASP A 121 16.17 1.61 0.40
C ASP A 121 15.84 3.11 0.55
N LEU A 122 15.51 3.55 1.76
CA LEU A 122 15.25 4.96 2.06
C LEU A 122 16.53 5.81 1.88
N LEU A 123 17.69 5.30 2.29
CA LEU A 123 18.99 5.97 2.14
C LEU A 123 19.57 5.88 0.71
N ALA A 124 18.96 5.09 -0.18
CA ALA A 124 19.24 5.15 -1.61
C ALA A 124 18.61 6.40 -2.25
N CYS A 125 17.57 6.97 -1.63
CA CYS A 125 16.93 8.21 -2.04
C CYS A 125 17.41 9.39 -1.17
N SER A 126 17.40 10.62 -1.71
CA SER A 126 17.59 11.80 -0.87
C SER A 126 16.31 12.17 -0.10
N SER A 127 16.43 12.95 0.97
CA SER A 127 15.26 13.47 1.69
C SER A 127 14.34 14.32 0.81
N ALA A 128 14.91 15.03 -0.17
CA ALA A 128 14.15 15.78 -1.18
C ALA A 128 13.39 14.85 -2.13
N ASP A 129 13.98 13.72 -2.52
CA ASP A 129 13.32 12.74 -3.39
C ASP A 129 12.18 12.01 -2.67
N ILE A 130 12.34 11.74 -1.37
CA ILE A 130 11.26 11.19 -0.53
C ILE A 130 10.14 12.21 -0.39
N GLN A 131 10.47 13.48 -0.12
CA GLN A 131 9.46 14.55 -0.07
C GLN A 131 8.71 14.67 -1.40
N ALA A 132 9.41 14.60 -2.53
CA ALA A 132 8.79 14.66 -3.86
C ALA A 132 7.80 13.51 -4.14
N ARG A 133 7.97 12.33 -3.50
CA ARG A 133 7.02 11.21 -3.56
C ARG A 133 5.82 11.43 -2.64
N VAL A 134 6.04 11.99 -1.45
CA VAL A 134 4.95 12.42 -0.58
C VAL A 134 4.09 13.49 -1.27
N ASP A 135 4.72 14.41 -2.00
CA ASP A 135 4.00 15.43 -2.77
C ASP A 135 3.12 14.81 -3.88
N VAL A 136 3.46 13.63 -4.40
CA VAL A 136 2.56 12.90 -5.33
C VAL A 136 1.28 12.45 -4.62
N LEU A 137 1.37 11.99 -3.37
CA LEU A 137 0.19 11.63 -2.58
C LEU A 137 -0.71 12.84 -2.37
N VAL A 138 -0.12 14.03 -2.14
CA VAL A 138 -0.87 15.28 -2.04
C VAL A 138 -1.57 15.63 -3.35
N ILE A 139 -0.94 15.38 -4.51
CA ILE A 139 -1.58 15.55 -5.84
C ILE A 139 -2.78 14.60 -6.00
N CYS A 140 -2.76 13.42 -5.37
CA CYS A 140 -3.89 12.50 -5.31
C CYS A 140 -4.97 12.91 -4.30
N ASP A 141 -4.97 14.14 -3.78
CA ASP A 141 -5.84 14.61 -2.69
C ASP A 141 -5.72 13.73 -1.41
N VAL A 142 -4.52 13.20 -1.11
CA VAL A 142 -4.23 12.63 0.21
C VAL A 142 -3.61 13.71 1.08
N GLU A 143 -4.28 14.05 2.18
CA GLU A 143 -3.82 15.12 3.08
C GLU A 143 -2.46 14.80 3.72
N SER A 144 -1.56 15.78 3.71
CA SER A 144 -0.30 15.70 4.46
C SER A 144 -0.54 15.46 5.95
N GLY A 145 0.40 14.78 6.60
CA GLY A 145 0.25 14.35 7.98
C GLY A 145 -0.37 12.96 8.08
N ALA A 146 -1.35 12.78 8.95
CA ALA A 146 -1.82 11.46 9.36
C ALA A 146 -2.39 10.59 8.21
N ALA A 147 -3.03 11.19 7.20
CA ALA A 147 -3.55 10.45 6.05
C ALA A 147 -2.41 9.91 5.17
N CYS A 148 -1.45 10.76 4.78
CA CYS A 148 -0.19 10.30 4.15
C CYS A 148 0.51 9.23 4.98
N GLY A 149 0.59 9.39 6.30
CA GLY A 149 1.17 8.39 7.20
C GLY A 149 0.48 7.03 7.16
N LYS A 150 -0.85 6.98 6.98
CA LYS A 150 -1.57 5.71 6.81
C LYS A 150 -1.19 5.02 5.49
N VAL A 151 -1.12 5.78 4.40
CA VAL A 151 -0.71 5.28 3.08
C VAL A 151 0.71 4.74 3.12
N VAL A 152 1.65 5.51 3.65
CA VAL A 152 3.08 5.13 3.73
C VAL A 152 3.29 3.94 4.66
N ARG A 153 2.57 3.83 5.78
CA ARG A 153 2.66 2.64 6.65
C ARG A 153 2.11 1.39 5.98
N LYS A 154 1.09 1.54 5.12
CA LYS A 154 0.53 0.42 4.36
C LYS A 154 1.48 -0.05 3.26
N CYS A 155 2.10 0.88 2.55
CA CYS A 155 3.07 0.59 1.49
C CYS A 155 4.30 1.52 1.61
N PRO A 156 5.32 1.15 2.41
CA PRO A 156 6.54 1.96 2.56
C PRO A 156 7.31 2.11 1.25
N ALA A 157 7.21 1.11 0.36
CA ALA A 157 7.83 1.08 -0.95
C ALA A 157 7.47 2.29 -1.83
N ILE A 158 6.34 2.95 -1.56
CA ILE A 158 5.93 4.16 -2.28
C ILE A 158 6.93 5.32 -2.16
N LEU A 159 7.81 5.27 -1.15
CA LEU A 159 8.83 6.28 -0.90
C LEU A 159 10.16 6.03 -1.62
N PHE A 160 10.36 4.88 -2.26
CA PHE A 160 11.65 4.55 -2.86
C PHE A 160 11.58 3.66 -4.12
N ALA A 161 10.52 2.89 -4.32
CA ALA A 161 10.45 1.88 -5.37
C ALA A 161 10.23 2.45 -6.78
N ARG A 162 9.74 3.70 -6.90
CA ARG A 162 9.47 4.33 -8.20
C ARG A 162 9.78 5.81 -8.20
N GLU A 163 10.15 6.34 -9.36
CA GLU A 163 10.47 7.75 -9.52
C GLU A 163 9.23 8.67 -9.42
N PRO A 164 9.35 9.84 -8.76
CA PRO A 164 8.21 10.74 -8.52
C PRO A 164 7.54 11.23 -9.80
N MET A 165 8.33 11.46 -10.86
CA MET A 165 7.80 11.93 -12.15
C MET A 165 6.99 10.85 -12.88
N GLU A 166 7.36 9.58 -12.73
CA GLU A 166 6.58 8.48 -13.29
C GLU A 166 5.27 8.29 -12.53
N MET A 167 5.32 8.36 -11.20
CA MET A 167 4.11 8.31 -10.37
C MET A 167 3.13 9.43 -10.76
N ARG A 168 3.63 10.66 -11.02
CA ARG A 168 2.79 11.76 -11.50
C ARG A 168 2.11 11.46 -12.84
N LYS A 169 2.87 10.97 -13.83
CA LYS A 169 2.30 10.56 -15.14
C LYS A 169 1.25 9.47 -14.98
N LEU A 170 1.48 8.54 -14.06
CA LEU A 170 0.52 7.49 -13.76
C LEU A 170 -0.78 8.06 -13.14
N VAL A 171 -0.68 8.99 -12.20
CA VAL A 171 -1.85 9.68 -11.63
C VAL A 171 -2.63 10.43 -12.70
N GLU A 172 -1.95 11.12 -13.61
CA GLU A 172 -2.58 11.79 -14.75
C GLU A 172 -3.31 10.80 -15.67
N ALA A 173 -2.70 9.66 -15.96
CA ALA A 173 -3.30 8.62 -16.79
C ALA A 173 -4.51 7.95 -16.09
N LEU A 174 -4.42 7.70 -14.79
CA LEU A 174 -5.56 7.23 -13.98
C LEU A 174 -6.72 8.22 -13.99
N GLY A 175 -6.45 9.52 -14.12
CA GLY A 175 -7.46 10.57 -14.32
C GLY A 175 -8.29 10.40 -15.60
N GLY A 176 -7.85 9.58 -16.55
CA GLY A 176 -8.64 9.18 -17.72
C GLY A 176 -9.73 8.13 -17.41
N PHE A 177 -9.61 7.42 -16.28
CA PHE A 177 -10.52 6.34 -15.87
C PHE A 177 -11.36 6.72 -14.64
N PHE A 178 -10.74 7.43 -13.70
CA PHE A 178 -11.29 7.73 -12.39
C PHE A 178 -11.34 9.23 -12.13
N SER A 179 -12.37 9.67 -11.42
CA SER A 179 -12.41 11.02 -10.85
C SER A 179 -11.34 11.18 -9.78
N ARG A 180 -11.00 12.43 -9.44
CA ARG A 180 -10.00 12.72 -8.41
C ARG A 180 -10.35 12.12 -7.04
N LYS A 181 -11.64 12.09 -6.70
CA LYS A 181 -12.13 11.49 -5.44
C LYS A 181 -11.93 9.97 -5.43
N GLU A 182 -12.20 9.31 -6.55
CA GLU A 182 -11.96 7.87 -6.70
C GLU A 182 -10.46 7.57 -6.65
N ILE A 183 -9.61 8.35 -7.32
CA ILE A 183 -8.15 8.20 -7.23
C ILE A 183 -7.68 8.32 -5.78
N SER A 184 -8.14 9.35 -5.05
CA SER A 184 -7.79 9.51 -3.64
C SER A 184 -8.20 8.28 -2.81
N ALA A 185 -9.41 7.78 -3.01
CA ALA A 185 -9.92 6.61 -2.28
C ALA A 185 -9.16 5.32 -2.66
N ILE A 186 -8.83 5.13 -3.93
CA ILE A 186 -8.04 4.00 -4.43
C ILE A 186 -6.62 4.08 -3.85
N VAL A 187 -5.94 5.22 -3.90
CA VAL A 187 -4.57 5.37 -3.36
C VAL A 187 -4.54 5.16 -1.85
N GLN A 188 -5.57 5.59 -1.13
CA GLN A 188 -5.70 5.32 0.30
C GLN A 188 -5.94 3.83 0.60
N THR A 189 -6.61 3.11 -0.30
CA THR A 189 -6.97 1.70 -0.12
C THR A 189 -5.90 0.75 -0.66
N VAL A 190 -5.24 1.05 -1.76
CA VAL A 190 -4.21 0.23 -2.41
C VAL A 190 -3.13 1.15 -3.00
N PRO A 191 -2.21 1.67 -2.17
CA PRO A 191 -1.16 2.60 -2.61
C PRO A 191 -0.26 2.01 -3.71
N GLU A 192 -0.13 0.69 -3.76
CA GLU A 192 0.63 -0.07 -4.76
C GLU A 192 0.15 0.20 -6.18
N VAL A 193 -1.07 0.72 -6.37
CA VAL A 193 -1.54 1.19 -7.68
C VAL A 193 -0.55 2.15 -8.31
N LEU A 194 0.12 3.01 -7.52
CA LEU A 194 1.10 4.00 -7.99
C LEU A 194 2.45 3.37 -8.39
N LEU A 195 2.65 2.09 -8.09
CA LEU A 195 3.84 1.32 -8.42
C LEU A 195 3.63 0.40 -9.63
N LYS A 196 2.41 0.32 -10.18
CA LYS A 196 2.09 -0.55 -11.32
C LYS A 196 2.30 0.11 -12.67
N ASN A 197 2.37 -0.72 -13.70
CA ASN A 197 2.40 -0.28 -15.08
C ASN A 197 1.00 0.21 -15.53
N ILE A 198 0.93 1.31 -16.27
CA ILE A 198 -0.36 1.90 -16.68
C ILE A 198 -1.07 1.05 -17.72
N GLU A 199 -0.34 0.44 -18.65
CA GLU A 199 -0.92 -0.42 -19.67
C GLU A 199 -1.59 -1.65 -19.03
N GLU A 200 -0.95 -2.26 -18.03
CA GLU A 200 -1.52 -3.37 -17.24
C GLU A 200 -2.80 -2.95 -16.50
N LEU A 201 -2.78 -1.78 -15.84
CA LEU A 201 -3.96 -1.26 -15.14
C LEU A 201 -5.09 -0.89 -16.10
N GLU A 202 -4.78 -0.33 -17.26
CA GLU A 202 -5.79 0.00 -18.29
C GLU A 202 -6.47 -1.27 -18.80
N GLU A 203 -5.73 -2.35 -19.06
CA GLU A 203 -6.32 -3.61 -19.55
C GLU A 203 -7.29 -4.22 -18.53
N LYS A 204 -6.89 -4.25 -17.24
CA LYS A 204 -7.77 -4.70 -16.15
C LYS A 204 -8.99 -3.80 -15.98
N TYR A 205 -8.80 -2.48 -16.00
CA TYR A 205 -9.90 -1.52 -15.93
C TYR A 205 -10.88 -1.69 -17.09
N GLU A 206 -10.39 -1.80 -18.34
CA GLU A 206 -11.23 -1.98 -19.51
C GLU A 206 -12.06 -3.26 -19.43
N TYR A 207 -11.47 -4.36 -18.96
CA TYR A 207 -12.21 -5.60 -18.77
C TYR A 207 -13.32 -5.45 -17.72
N ILE A 208 -12.98 -4.96 -16.53
CA ILE A 208 -13.93 -4.80 -15.43
C ILE A 208 -15.05 -3.82 -15.81
N PHE A 209 -14.69 -2.70 -16.43
CA PHE A 209 -15.65 -1.66 -16.78
C PHE A 209 -16.55 -2.06 -17.95
N PHE A 210 -16.01 -2.63 -19.03
CA PHE A 210 -16.81 -2.92 -20.22
C PHE A 210 -17.41 -4.32 -20.26
N HIS A 211 -16.69 -5.34 -19.79
CA HIS A 211 -17.15 -6.73 -19.86
C HIS A 211 -17.89 -7.15 -18.59
N MET A 212 -17.43 -6.71 -17.41
CA MET A 212 -18.16 -6.94 -16.16
C MET A 212 -19.25 -5.88 -15.95
N CYS A 213 -19.15 -4.70 -16.57
CA CYS A 213 -20.07 -3.57 -16.33
C CYS A 213 -20.08 -3.09 -14.88
N ILE A 214 -18.89 -3.04 -14.25
CA ILE A 214 -18.69 -2.54 -12.89
C ILE A 214 -18.07 -1.14 -12.93
N GLU A 215 -18.63 -0.22 -12.15
CA GLU A 215 -18.25 1.20 -12.14
C GLU A 215 -17.16 1.56 -11.13
N GLY A 216 -16.62 2.78 -11.26
CA GLY A 216 -15.47 3.29 -10.51
C GLY A 216 -15.60 3.25 -8.99
N ASP A 217 -16.82 3.38 -8.45
CA ASP A 217 -17.05 3.36 -7.01
C ASP A 217 -16.73 2.00 -6.35
N GLU A 218 -16.75 0.89 -7.09
CA GLU A 218 -16.39 -0.43 -6.54
C GLU A 218 -14.87 -0.67 -6.50
N PHE A 219 -14.10 0.03 -7.34
CA PHE A 219 -12.64 -0.10 -7.38
C PHE A 219 -11.97 0.39 -6.11
N LYS A 220 -12.59 1.32 -5.37
CA LYS A 220 -12.05 1.80 -4.09
C LYS A 220 -12.20 0.79 -2.96
N GLU A 221 -13.13 -0.16 -3.07
CA GLU A 221 -13.35 -1.23 -2.08
C GLU A 221 -12.56 -2.49 -2.41
N CYS A 222 -12.13 -2.65 -3.67
CA CYS A 222 -11.41 -3.81 -4.16
C CYS A 222 -9.89 -3.53 -4.18
N THR A 223 -9.10 -4.40 -3.56
CA THR A 223 -7.64 -4.28 -3.55
C THR A 223 -6.98 -5.15 -4.61
N ASN A 224 -7.52 -6.33 -4.88
CA ASN A 224 -6.89 -7.32 -5.76
C ASN A 224 -6.94 -6.96 -7.25
N TRP A 225 -7.75 -6.02 -7.70
CA TRP A 225 -7.69 -5.61 -9.12
C TRP A 225 -6.31 -5.02 -9.51
N VAL A 226 -5.54 -4.54 -8.54
CA VAL A 226 -4.16 -4.05 -8.74
C VAL A 226 -3.15 -5.21 -8.83
N PHE A 227 -3.41 -6.32 -8.14
CA PHE A 227 -2.44 -7.42 -7.96
C PHE A 227 -2.74 -8.65 -8.81
N MET A 228 -4.01 -9.00 -8.95
CA MET A 228 -4.50 -10.18 -9.67
C MET A 228 -4.25 -10.02 -11.16
N ASP A 229 -3.78 -11.08 -11.80
CA ASP A 229 -3.57 -11.07 -13.24
C ASP A 229 -4.91 -10.98 -13.97
N LEU A 230 -4.88 -10.41 -15.18
CA LEU A 230 -6.09 -10.23 -15.96
C LEU A 230 -6.78 -11.58 -16.23
N ASP A 231 -6.01 -12.63 -16.54
CA ASP A 231 -6.55 -13.96 -16.80
C ASP A 231 -7.34 -14.49 -15.59
N ASP A 232 -6.85 -14.31 -14.37
CA ASP A 232 -7.56 -14.73 -13.16
C ASP A 232 -8.87 -13.95 -12.94
N ILE A 233 -8.85 -12.63 -13.21
CA ILE A 233 -10.06 -11.79 -13.20
C ILE A 233 -11.08 -12.34 -14.20
N MET A 234 -10.64 -12.69 -15.41
CA MET A 234 -11.48 -13.24 -16.46
C MET A 234 -12.05 -14.61 -16.07
N VAL A 235 -11.21 -15.52 -15.55
CA VAL A 235 -11.63 -16.87 -15.14
C VAL A 235 -12.70 -16.78 -14.06
N ARG A 236 -12.52 -15.92 -13.04
CA ARG A 236 -13.53 -15.71 -12.00
C ARG A 236 -14.84 -15.16 -12.57
N HIS A 237 -14.77 -14.14 -13.42
CA HIS A 237 -15.97 -13.57 -14.04
C HIS A 237 -16.71 -14.59 -14.94
N GLU A 238 -15.99 -15.29 -15.83
CA GLU A 238 -16.57 -16.29 -16.72
C GLU A 238 -17.20 -17.45 -15.96
N PHE A 239 -16.57 -17.87 -14.86
CA PHE A 239 -17.13 -18.92 -14.02
C PHE A 239 -18.45 -18.49 -13.38
N LEU A 240 -18.55 -17.25 -12.90
CA LEU A 240 -19.81 -16.72 -12.36
C LEU A 240 -20.91 -16.60 -13.43
N LEU A 241 -20.55 -16.28 -14.67
CA LEU A 241 -21.50 -16.32 -15.81
C LEU A 241 -22.01 -17.75 -16.05
N LYS A 242 -21.12 -18.75 -16.02
CA LYS A 242 -21.47 -20.16 -16.25
C LYS A 242 -22.31 -20.76 -15.11
N THR A 243 -22.07 -20.35 -13.87
CA THR A 243 -22.88 -20.77 -12.71
C THR A 243 -24.17 -19.97 -12.57
N GLY A 244 -24.36 -18.93 -13.40
CA GLY A 244 -25.53 -18.04 -13.33
C GLY A 244 -25.55 -17.11 -12.12
N ARG A 245 -24.41 -16.97 -11.43
CA ARG A 245 -24.21 -16.06 -10.28
C ARG A 245 -23.87 -14.64 -10.71
N TYR A 246 -23.44 -14.47 -11.95
CA TYR A 246 -23.28 -13.17 -12.58
C TYR A 246 -24.15 -13.10 -13.83
N THR A 247 -24.79 -11.96 -14.04
CA THR A 247 -25.49 -11.66 -15.29
C THR A 247 -24.99 -10.32 -15.79
N THR A 248 -24.41 -10.27 -16.99
CA THR A 248 -23.99 -9.00 -17.60
C THR A 248 -25.22 -8.10 -17.74
N PRO A 249 -25.21 -6.89 -17.15
CA PRO A 249 -26.32 -5.95 -17.22
C PRO A 249 -26.73 -5.67 -18.69
N ASP A 250 -27.98 -5.97 -19.04
CA ASP A 250 -28.52 -5.62 -20.36
C ASP A 250 -29.16 -4.23 -20.28
N ALA A 251 -28.53 -3.25 -20.93
CA ALA A 251 -29.03 -1.87 -21.02
C ALA A 251 -30.45 -1.78 -21.60
N LYS A 252 -30.92 -2.81 -22.33
CA LYS A 252 -32.28 -2.85 -22.90
C LYS A 252 -33.29 -3.61 -22.03
N ARG A 253 -32.85 -4.28 -20.96
CA ARG A 253 -33.70 -5.08 -20.07
C ARG A 253 -33.33 -4.84 -18.61
N PRO A 254 -33.63 -3.64 -18.06
CA PRO A 254 -33.33 -3.27 -16.67
C PRO A 254 -34.08 -4.11 -15.61
N GLN A 255 -34.94 -5.05 -16.01
CA GLN A 255 -35.88 -5.75 -15.11
C GLN A 255 -35.32 -7.01 -14.42
N LYS A 256 -34.11 -7.49 -14.72
CA LYS A 256 -33.48 -8.55 -13.91
C LYS A 256 -32.50 -7.94 -12.91
N LYS A 257 -33.01 -7.39 -11.81
CA LYS A 257 -32.21 -7.20 -10.59
C LYS A 257 -31.91 -8.59 -9.98
N MET A 258 -30.96 -9.31 -10.57
CA MET A 258 -30.14 -10.19 -9.76
C MET A 258 -29.00 -9.31 -9.24
N GLU A 259 -28.80 -9.29 -7.93
CA GLU A 259 -27.70 -8.57 -7.32
C GLU A 259 -26.41 -9.34 -7.65
N ASN A 260 -25.73 -8.92 -8.72
CA ASN A 260 -24.39 -9.42 -9.01
C ASN A 260 -23.50 -9.20 -7.79
N PRO A 261 -22.58 -10.15 -7.47
CA PRO A 261 -21.59 -9.94 -6.42
C PRO A 261 -20.77 -8.68 -6.69
N ARG A 262 -20.43 -7.94 -5.61
CA ARG A 262 -19.56 -6.76 -5.70
C ARG A 262 -18.15 -7.15 -6.13
N LEU A 263 -17.42 -6.22 -6.75
CA LEU A 263 -16.07 -6.45 -7.26
C LEU A 263 -15.13 -7.01 -6.20
N HIS A 264 -15.13 -6.46 -4.99
CA HIS A 264 -14.28 -6.94 -3.90
C HIS A 264 -14.66 -8.37 -3.47
N GLN A 265 -15.94 -8.76 -3.55
CA GLN A 265 -16.36 -10.13 -3.26
C GLN A 265 -15.83 -11.09 -4.32
N ILE A 266 -15.79 -10.65 -5.59
CA ILE A 266 -15.27 -11.46 -6.70
C ILE A 266 -13.75 -11.58 -6.61
N LEU A 267 -13.01 -10.48 -6.40
CA LEU A 267 -11.56 -10.44 -6.55
C LEU A 267 -10.77 -10.58 -5.24
N ASP A 268 -11.24 -10.02 -4.13
CA ASP A 268 -10.52 -10.03 -2.85
C ASP A 268 -10.75 -11.33 -2.05
N SER A 269 -11.74 -12.14 -2.45
CA SER A 269 -11.99 -13.45 -1.84
C SER A 269 -10.86 -14.44 -2.17
N SER A 270 -10.50 -15.27 -1.18
CA SER A 270 -9.71 -16.48 -1.44
C SER A 270 -10.47 -17.44 -2.36
N ASP A 271 -9.76 -18.35 -3.03
CA ASP A 271 -10.38 -19.32 -3.94
C ASP A 271 -11.48 -20.16 -3.28
N ASP A 272 -11.26 -20.59 -2.04
CA ASP A 272 -12.26 -21.32 -1.24
C ASP A 272 -13.53 -20.48 -1.00
N ASN A 273 -13.37 -19.21 -0.61
CA ASN A 273 -14.50 -18.32 -0.35
C ASN A 273 -15.20 -17.93 -1.64
N PHE A 274 -14.43 -17.67 -2.71
CA PHE A 274 -14.97 -17.41 -4.03
C PHE A 274 -15.83 -18.59 -4.51
N ALA A 275 -15.31 -19.83 -4.44
CA ALA A 275 -16.04 -21.01 -4.86
C ALA A 275 -17.34 -21.21 -4.08
N VAL A 276 -17.26 -21.21 -2.75
CA VAL A 276 -18.40 -21.61 -1.90
C VAL A 276 -19.39 -20.46 -1.68
N GLN A 277 -18.90 -19.25 -1.39
CA GLN A 277 -19.76 -18.13 -0.98
C GLN A 277 -20.20 -17.26 -2.14
N VAL A 278 -19.38 -17.12 -3.19
CA VAL A 278 -19.65 -16.22 -4.31
C VAL A 278 -20.24 -16.99 -5.50
N ALA A 279 -19.57 -18.07 -5.92
CA ALA A 279 -20.02 -18.93 -7.02
C ALA A 279 -21.07 -19.97 -6.58
N GLY A 280 -21.12 -20.31 -5.29
CA GLY A 280 -22.09 -21.26 -4.75
C GLY A 280 -21.88 -22.69 -5.25
N VAL A 281 -20.61 -23.09 -5.40
CA VAL A 281 -20.16 -24.40 -5.85
C VAL A 281 -19.21 -25.04 -4.84
N THR A 282 -18.84 -26.29 -5.06
CA THR A 282 -17.78 -26.96 -4.29
C THR A 282 -16.39 -26.46 -4.69
N ARG A 283 -15.40 -26.67 -3.80
CA ARG A 283 -14.00 -26.29 -4.07
C ARG A 283 -13.42 -27.10 -5.22
N GLU A 284 -13.84 -28.35 -5.32
CA GLU A 284 -13.43 -29.29 -6.35
C GLU A 284 -13.93 -28.85 -7.74
N GLU A 285 -15.18 -28.39 -7.85
CA GLU A 285 -15.73 -27.87 -9.10
C GLU A 285 -14.97 -26.63 -9.59
N TRP A 286 -14.62 -25.72 -8.68
CA TRP A 286 -13.79 -24.55 -9.00
C TRP A 286 -12.39 -24.96 -9.45
N ALA A 287 -11.70 -25.84 -8.70
CA ALA A 287 -10.35 -26.29 -9.04
C ALA A 287 -10.30 -26.99 -10.41
N VAL A 288 -11.29 -27.82 -10.72
CA VAL A 288 -11.41 -28.47 -12.04
C VAL A 288 -11.64 -27.43 -13.14
N TYR A 289 -12.44 -26.39 -12.88
CA TYR A 289 -12.67 -25.33 -13.85
C TYR A 289 -11.40 -24.50 -14.11
N CYS A 290 -10.63 -24.14 -13.08
CA CYS A 290 -9.35 -23.44 -13.24
C CYS A 290 -8.39 -24.23 -14.14
N ALA A 291 -8.20 -25.52 -13.83
CA ALA A 291 -7.33 -26.40 -14.62
C ALA A 291 -7.81 -26.55 -16.07
N PHE A 292 -9.14 -26.62 -16.27
CA PHE A 292 -9.73 -26.64 -17.61
C PHE A 292 -9.49 -25.32 -18.36
N SER A 293 -9.67 -24.18 -17.69
CA SER A 293 -9.50 -22.85 -18.29
C SER A 293 -8.05 -22.59 -18.70
N GLU A 294 -7.10 -22.96 -17.86
CA GLU A 294 -5.67 -22.89 -18.15
C GLU A 294 -5.31 -23.73 -19.40
N LEU A 295 -5.83 -24.95 -19.49
CA LEU A 295 -5.61 -25.83 -20.64
C LEU A 295 -6.24 -25.27 -21.93
N MET A 296 -7.38 -24.58 -21.84
CA MET A 296 -8.01 -23.92 -22.98
C MET A 296 -7.24 -22.67 -23.42
N SER A 297 -6.72 -21.88 -22.47
CA SER A 297 -5.88 -20.71 -22.75
C SER A 297 -4.59 -21.11 -23.48
N ASN A 298 -3.90 -22.15 -22.98
CA ASN A 298 -2.67 -22.68 -23.58
C ASN A 298 -2.85 -23.24 -25.01
N ARG A 299 -4.09 -23.51 -25.45
CA ARG A 299 -4.42 -23.99 -26.80
C ARG A 299 -4.91 -22.88 -27.74
N SER A 300 -5.10 -21.67 -27.23
CA SER A 300 -5.60 -20.53 -27.97
C SER A 300 -4.43 -19.76 -28.61
N ASP A 301 -4.44 -19.61 -29.93
CA ASP A 301 -3.49 -18.74 -30.66
C ASP A 301 -3.85 -17.24 -30.58
N LYS A 302 -4.84 -16.86 -29.75
CA LYS A 302 -5.24 -15.46 -29.61
C LYS A 302 -4.14 -14.68 -28.87
N GLU A 303 -3.66 -13.61 -29.52
CA GLU A 303 -2.71 -12.66 -28.93
C GLU A 303 -3.26 -11.94 -27.68
N ARG A 304 -4.59 -11.86 -27.54
CA ARG A 304 -5.28 -11.30 -26.37
C ARG A 304 -6.48 -12.15 -25.95
N PRO A 305 -6.73 -12.29 -24.64
CA PRO A 305 -7.80 -13.14 -24.13
C PRO A 305 -9.20 -12.52 -24.33
N TYR A 306 -9.31 -11.20 -24.54
CA TYR A 306 -10.59 -10.51 -24.78
C TYR A 306 -10.51 -9.50 -25.95
N GLU A 307 -11.66 -9.19 -26.56
CA GLU A 307 -11.76 -8.17 -27.61
C GLU A 307 -11.79 -6.78 -26.97
N ARG A 308 -10.78 -5.95 -27.29
CA ARG A 308 -10.69 -4.57 -26.77
C ARG A 308 -11.86 -3.74 -27.30
N VAL A 309 -12.53 -3.04 -26.40
CA VAL A 309 -13.61 -2.13 -26.79
C VAL A 309 -13.01 -0.95 -27.57
N LYS A 310 -13.43 -0.81 -28.84
CA LYS A 310 -12.91 0.25 -29.71
C LYS A 310 -13.13 1.64 -29.07
N PRO A 311 -12.21 2.61 -29.24
CA PRO A 311 -12.37 3.96 -28.68
C PRO A 311 -13.69 4.66 -29.03
N SER A 312 -14.28 4.35 -30.20
CA SER A 312 -15.61 4.81 -30.60
C SER A 312 -16.74 4.23 -29.76
N MET A 313 -16.60 2.98 -29.32
CA MET A 313 -17.52 2.29 -28.43
C MET A 313 -17.36 2.78 -26.99
N ARG A 314 -16.13 3.06 -26.53
CA ARG A 314 -15.85 3.76 -25.25
C ARG A 314 -16.60 5.09 -25.18
N LYS A 315 -16.46 5.95 -26.21
CA LYS A 315 -17.21 7.23 -26.29
C LYS A 315 -18.73 7.06 -26.40
N ALA A 316 -19.22 6.04 -27.08
CA ALA A 316 -20.66 5.80 -27.21
C ALA A 316 -21.27 5.27 -25.90
N PHE A 317 -20.54 4.43 -25.18
CA PHE A 317 -20.90 3.92 -23.86
C PHE A 317 -20.90 5.07 -22.83
N GLU A 318 -19.83 5.87 -22.79
CA GLU A 318 -19.74 7.06 -21.91
C GLU A 318 -20.85 8.09 -22.18
N ARG A 319 -21.26 8.28 -23.45
CA ARG A 319 -22.39 9.17 -23.79
C ARG A 319 -23.72 8.63 -23.30
N LYS A 320 -24.02 7.36 -23.56
CA LYS A 320 -25.24 6.71 -23.07
C LYS A 320 -25.30 6.72 -21.55
N TRP A 321 -24.17 6.45 -20.90
CA TRP A 321 -24.05 6.47 -19.44
C TRP A 321 -24.27 7.87 -18.86
N LYS A 322 -23.69 8.92 -19.48
CA LYS A 322 -23.99 10.31 -19.08
C LYS A 322 -25.47 10.67 -19.27
N GLU A 323 -26.10 10.18 -20.32
CA GLU A 323 -27.53 10.38 -20.58
C GLU A 323 -28.41 9.64 -19.55
N GLU A 324 -28.04 8.42 -19.14
CA GLU A 324 -28.74 7.62 -18.11
C GLU A 324 -28.59 8.23 -16.71
N LYS A 325 -27.39 8.67 -16.33
CA LYS A 325 -27.15 9.31 -15.02
C LYS A 325 -27.93 10.62 -14.85
N VAL A 326 -28.06 11.38 -15.95
CA VAL A 326 -28.90 12.57 -16.00
C VAL A 326 -30.38 12.21 -15.85
N LEU A 327 -30.83 11.07 -16.40
CA LEU A 327 -32.22 10.62 -16.29
C LEU A 327 -32.59 10.23 -14.84
N ASP A 328 -31.69 9.56 -14.13
CA ASP A 328 -31.87 9.18 -12.72
C ASP A 328 -31.93 10.40 -11.78
N ASP A 329 -31.15 11.46 -12.06
CA ASP A 329 -31.21 12.73 -11.32
C ASP A 329 -32.55 13.47 -11.51
N TYR A 330 -33.28 13.20 -12.60
CA TYR A 330 -34.60 13.80 -12.89
C TYR A 330 -35.80 12.93 -12.49
N THR A 331 -35.59 11.69 -12.04
CA THR A 331 -36.68 10.88 -11.45
C THR A 331 -37.05 11.40 -10.07
N PHE A 332 -37.97 12.37 -10.04
CA PHE A 332 -38.70 12.74 -8.84
C PHE A 332 -39.49 11.54 -8.31
N ASP A 333 -39.29 11.22 -7.03
CA ASP A 333 -40.03 10.18 -6.30
C ASP A 333 -41.51 10.60 -6.16
N VAL A 334 -42.35 10.31 -7.16
CA VAL A 334 -43.79 10.62 -7.15
C VAL A 334 -44.55 9.76 -6.11
N ALA A 335 -43.87 8.85 -5.42
CA ALA A 335 -44.48 7.93 -4.46
C ALA A 335 -44.84 8.56 -3.09
N LEU A 336 -44.47 9.82 -2.82
CA LEU A 336 -44.78 10.48 -1.53
C LEU A 336 -46.00 11.42 -1.53
N SER A 337 -46.72 11.57 -2.64
CA SER A 337 -47.85 12.52 -2.73
C SER A 337 -49.26 11.95 -2.52
N HIS A 338 -49.41 10.74 -1.96
CA HIS A 338 -50.73 10.20 -1.59
C HIS A 338 -50.79 9.61 -0.18
N ARG A 339 -50.56 10.44 0.84
CA ARG A 339 -51.20 10.31 2.15
C ARG A 339 -51.42 11.71 2.75
N ALA A 340 -52.59 12.28 2.49
CA ALA A 340 -53.17 13.38 3.24
C ALA A 340 -54.60 12.98 3.62
#